data_AF-A0A940ZAB8-F1
#
_entry.id   AF-A0A940ZAB8-F1
#
_cell.length_a   1.000
_cell.length_b   1.000
_cell.length_c   1.000
_cell.angle_alpha   90.00
_cell.angle_beta   90.00
_cell.angle_gamma   90.00
#
_symmetry.space_group_name_H-M   'P 1'
#
loop_
_entity.id
_entity.type
_entity.pdbx_description
1 polymer ?
#
loop_
_entity_poly.entity_id
_entity_poly.type
_entity_poly.pdbx_seq_one_letter_code
_entity_poly.pdbx_strand_id
1 'polypeptide(L)'
;MNFLRKTPWSPYAAGILLGIVTWFAVLTSGKYLGVSTTFVRATGMIESFFSPEYVASLPYCLKEKPIIDWQWMEVMGILIGAFLASRLAGTYQKRFTPSMWEKRFGPSKMKRWSAAFLGGVLVMFGARLADG
;
A
#
# COMPACT_ATOMS: atom_id res chain seq x y z
N MET A 1 31.45 6.12 5.07
CA MET A 1 30.51 4.97 4.92
C MET A 1 29.11 5.54 4.71
N ASN A 2 28.47 5.25 3.56
CA ASN A 2 27.20 5.89 3.20
C ASN A 2 26.04 5.14 3.87
N PHE A 3 25.57 5.62 5.02
CA PHE A 3 24.54 4.96 5.85
C PHE A 3 23.27 4.59 5.06
N LEU A 4 22.87 5.46 4.13
CA LEU A 4 21.72 5.26 3.22
C LEU A 4 21.86 4.07 2.27
N ARG A 5 23.09 3.60 1.99
CA ARG A 5 23.35 2.44 1.12
C ARG A 5 23.52 1.14 1.88
N LYS A 6 23.66 1.19 3.20
CA LYS A 6 23.83 0.00 4.03
C LYS A 6 22.53 -0.79 4.03
N THR A 7 22.57 -2.06 3.66
CA THR A 7 21.41 -2.98 3.75
C THR A 7 21.85 -4.28 4.41
N PRO A 8 21.08 -4.84 5.38
CA PRO A 8 19.90 -4.26 6.03
C PRO A 8 20.26 -3.17 7.07
N TRP A 9 19.29 -2.33 7.42
CA TRP A 9 19.39 -1.39 8.56
C TRP A 9 19.20 -2.13 9.89
N SER A 10 19.69 -1.53 10.97
CA SER A 10 19.37 -2.02 12.32
C SER A 10 17.84 -1.94 12.55
N PRO A 11 17.20 -3.00 13.07
CA PRO A 11 15.76 -2.98 13.34
C PRO A 11 15.36 -1.88 14.32
N TYR A 12 16.23 -1.53 15.26
CA TYR A 12 16.00 -0.42 16.19
C TYR A 12 15.98 0.93 15.48
N ALA A 13 16.93 1.18 14.57
CA ALA A 13 16.98 2.43 13.82
C ALA A 13 15.77 2.57 12.88
N ALA A 14 15.42 1.50 12.16
CA ALA A 14 14.24 1.48 11.31
C ALA A 14 12.95 1.67 12.11
N GLY A 15 12.83 1.01 13.27
CA GLY A 15 11.69 1.14 14.18
C GLY A 15 11.52 2.55 14.74
N ILE A 16 12.60 3.21 15.16
CA ILE A 16 12.57 4.60 15.64
C ILE A 16 12.08 5.54 14.52
N LEU A 17 12.60 5.40 13.30
CA LEU A 17 12.16 6.22 12.17
C LEU A 17 10.69 5.99 11.81
N LEU A 18 10.24 4.73 11.82
CA LEU A 18 8.83 4.41 11.61
C LEU A 18 7.94 5.04 12.70
N GLY A 19 8.37 5.00 13.96
CA GLY A 19 7.69 5.66 15.07
C GLY A 19 7.57 7.17 14.88
N ILE A 20 8.65 7.83 14.41
CA ILE A 20 8.64 9.27 14.09
C ILE A 20 7.64 9.57 12.96
N VAL A 21 7.58 8.73 11.92
CA VAL A 21 6.59 8.89 10.83
C VAL A 21 5.17 8.74 11.36
N THR A 22 4.91 7.78 12.24
CA THR A 22 3.61 7.61 12.89
C THR A 22 3.23 8.83 13.72
N TRP A 23 4.14 9.37 14.54
CA TRP A 23 3.89 10.60 15.29
C TRP A 23 3.60 11.78 14.38
N PHE A 24 4.38 11.93 13.30
CA PHE A 24 4.15 12.97 12.31
C PHE A 24 2.76 12.85 11.67
N ALA A 25 2.33 11.65 11.29
CA ALA A 25 1.00 11.41 10.74
C ALA A 25 -0.10 11.83 11.73
N VAL A 26 0.00 11.40 12.99
CA VAL A 26 -1.00 11.73 14.02
C VAL A 26 -1.01 13.23 14.33
N LEU A 27 0.15 13.87 14.48
CA LEU A 27 0.25 15.30 14.82
C LEU A 27 -0.25 16.22 13.70
N THR A 28 -0.09 15.82 12.43
CA THR A 28 -0.45 16.66 11.28
C THR A 28 -1.85 16.39 10.75
N SER A 29 -2.29 15.13 10.77
CA SER A 29 -3.54 14.71 10.13
C SER A 29 -4.59 14.20 11.11
N GLY A 30 -4.22 13.96 12.38
CA GLY A 30 -5.08 13.30 13.38
C GLY A 30 -5.35 11.83 13.07
N LYS A 31 -4.67 11.25 12.06
CA LYS A 31 -4.88 9.87 11.59
C LYS A 31 -3.63 9.03 11.85
N TYR A 32 -3.87 7.76 12.15
CA TYR A 32 -2.82 6.74 12.14
C TYR A 32 -2.48 6.32 10.70
N LEU A 33 -1.34 5.66 10.54
CA LEU A 33 -0.93 5.07 9.27
C LEU A 33 -1.94 4.03 8.80
N GLY A 34 -2.27 4.05 7.51
CA GLY A 34 -3.16 3.07 6.92
C GLY A 34 -3.12 3.10 5.40
N VAL A 35 -3.67 2.07 4.76
CA VAL A 35 -3.53 1.88 3.30
C VAL A 35 -4.85 1.47 2.64
N SER A 36 -5.55 0.56 3.27
CA SER A 36 -6.74 -0.16 2.79
C SER A 36 -7.92 0.76 2.41
N THR A 37 -8.17 1.85 3.16
CA THR A 37 -9.25 2.81 2.84
C THR A 37 -8.99 3.61 1.57
N THR A 38 -7.73 3.89 1.25
CA THR A 38 -7.35 4.53 -0.02
C THR A 38 -7.83 3.72 -1.23
N PHE A 39 -7.70 2.39 -1.20
CA PHE A 39 -8.14 1.55 -2.33
C PHE A 39 -9.66 1.57 -2.53
N VAL A 40 -10.44 1.58 -1.43
CA VAL A 40 -11.90 1.68 -1.54
C VAL A 40 -12.31 3.07 -2.03
N ARG A 41 -11.66 4.14 -1.54
CA ARG A 41 -11.92 5.50 -2.04
C ARG A 41 -11.57 5.63 -3.52
N ALA A 42 -10.47 5.03 -3.98
CA ALA A 42 -10.11 4.99 -5.40
C ALA A 42 -11.21 4.33 -6.25
N THR A 43 -11.71 3.19 -5.77
CA THR A 43 -12.81 2.48 -6.46
C THR A 43 -14.06 3.34 -6.47
N GLY A 44 -14.44 3.92 -5.33
CA GLY A 44 -15.59 4.81 -5.21
C GLY A 44 -15.47 6.07 -6.08
N MET A 45 -14.27 6.64 -6.26
CA MET A 45 -14.03 7.73 -7.21
C MET A 45 -14.28 7.27 -8.64
N ILE A 46 -13.71 6.12 -9.03
CA ILE A 46 -13.90 5.55 -10.37
C ILE A 46 -15.39 5.30 -10.64
N GLU A 47 -16.09 4.67 -9.70
CA GLU A 47 -17.53 4.41 -9.79
C GLU A 47 -18.36 5.69 -9.83
N SER A 48 -17.95 6.74 -9.12
CA SER A 48 -18.66 8.04 -9.12
C SER A 48 -18.66 8.70 -10.50
N PHE A 49 -17.67 8.39 -11.37
CA PHE A 49 -17.69 8.87 -12.75
C PHE A 49 -18.77 8.20 -13.60
N PHE A 50 -19.18 6.97 -13.28
CA PHE A 50 -20.17 6.21 -14.04
C PHE A 50 -21.56 6.28 -13.44
N SER A 51 -21.68 6.27 -12.11
CA SER A 51 -22.95 6.18 -11.37
C SER A 51 -22.89 6.96 -10.06
N PRO A 52 -22.93 8.30 -10.11
CA PRO A 52 -22.79 9.15 -8.92
C PRO A 52 -23.94 8.97 -7.91
N GLU A 53 -25.20 8.78 -8.36
CA GLU A 53 -26.32 8.58 -7.43
C GLU A 53 -26.18 7.27 -6.65
N TYR A 54 -25.67 6.23 -7.31
CA TYR A 54 -25.44 4.94 -6.67
C TYR A 54 -24.39 5.06 -5.55
N VAL A 55 -23.24 5.67 -5.84
CA VAL A 55 -22.17 5.85 -4.84
C VAL A 55 -22.66 6.73 -3.68
N ALA A 56 -23.43 7.77 -3.95
CA ALA A 56 -24.02 8.63 -2.92
C ALA A 56 -25.04 7.89 -2.02
N SER A 57 -25.67 6.84 -2.53
CA SER A 57 -26.63 6.02 -1.75
C SER A 57 -25.95 4.98 -0.84
N LEU A 58 -24.68 4.65 -1.08
CA LEU A 58 -23.97 3.61 -0.33
C LEU A 58 -23.57 4.11 1.07
N PRO A 59 -24.03 3.46 2.16
CA PRO A 59 -23.69 3.86 3.53
C PRO A 59 -22.18 3.93 3.79
N TYR A 60 -21.41 3.03 3.16
CA TYR A 60 -19.96 3.03 3.29
C TYR A 60 -19.32 4.27 2.64
N CYS A 61 -19.76 4.66 1.44
CA CYS A 61 -19.22 5.85 0.75
C CYS A 61 -19.66 7.15 1.42
N LEU A 62 -20.74 7.13 2.20
CA LEU A 62 -21.12 8.24 3.07
C LEU A 62 -20.20 8.37 4.30
N LYS A 63 -19.83 7.24 4.92
CA LYS A 63 -18.85 7.19 6.03
C LYS A 63 -17.45 7.54 5.54
N GLU A 64 -16.99 6.85 4.51
CA GLU A 64 -15.66 6.96 3.91
C GLU A 64 -15.75 7.60 2.53
N LYS A 65 -15.89 8.94 2.52
CA LYS A 65 -16.06 9.70 1.28
C LYS A 65 -14.95 9.39 0.27
N PRO A 66 -15.27 9.19 -1.02
CA PRO A 66 -14.29 8.90 -2.07
C PRO A 66 -13.54 10.18 -2.47
N ILE A 67 -12.71 10.68 -1.56
CA ILE A 67 -11.89 11.89 -1.73
C ILE A 67 -10.40 11.56 -1.61
N ILE A 68 -9.57 12.41 -2.22
CA ILE A 68 -8.12 12.37 -2.02
C ILE A 68 -7.87 13.06 -0.68
N ASP A 69 -7.41 12.28 0.29
CA ASP A 69 -7.12 12.76 1.63
C ASP A 69 -5.67 12.47 2.02
N TRP A 70 -5.33 12.70 3.29
CA TRP A 70 -4.01 12.40 3.82
C TRP A 70 -3.52 10.99 3.52
N GLN A 71 -4.39 9.98 3.66
CA GLN A 71 -4.00 8.58 3.47
C GLN A 71 -3.61 8.29 2.00
N TRP A 72 -4.22 8.99 1.04
CA TRP A 72 -3.76 8.93 -0.35
C TRP A 72 -2.30 9.39 -0.51
N MET A 73 -1.92 10.47 0.18
CA MET A 73 -0.54 10.95 0.19
C MET A 73 0.40 9.93 0.84
N GLU A 74 -0.05 9.25 1.90
CA GLU A 74 0.69 8.16 2.55
C GLU A 74 0.96 7.01 1.59
N VAL A 75 -0.06 6.48 0.91
CA VAL A 75 0.09 5.36 -0.04
C VAL A 75 1.02 5.72 -1.20
N MET A 76 0.89 6.93 -1.75
CA MET A 76 1.79 7.42 -2.79
C MET A 76 3.22 7.60 -2.26
N GLY A 77 3.36 8.08 -1.03
CA GLY A 77 4.64 8.22 -0.33
C GLY A 77 5.34 6.89 -0.14
N ILE A 78 4.61 5.82 0.22
CA ILE A 78 5.15 4.46 0.33
C ILE A 78 5.69 3.98 -1.02
N LEU A 79 4.91 4.17 -2.10
CA LEU A 79 5.31 3.75 -3.44
C LEU A 79 6.60 4.46 -3.89
N ILE A 80 6.63 5.79 -3.79
CA ILE A 80 7.76 6.62 -4.21
C ILE A 80 8.97 6.36 -3.30
N GLY A 81 8.76 6.31 -1.99
CA GLY A 81 9.80 6.07 -0.98
C GLY A 81 10.47 4.70 -1.16
N ALA A 82 9.69 3.64 -1.34
CA ALA A 82 10.22 2.29 -1.60
C ALA A 82 11.02 2.24 -2.91
N PHE A 83 10.53 2.90 -3.96
CA PHE A 83 11.25 3.00 -5.24
C PHE A 83 12.59 3.71 -5.08
N LEU A 84 12.61 4.91 -4.50
CA LEU A 84 13.83 5.68 -4.25
C LEU A 84 14.81 4.92 -3.35
N ALA A 85 14.32 4.30 -2.28
CA ALA A 85 15.14 3.50 -1.38
C ALA A 85 15.83 2.33 -2.12
N SER A 86 15.08 1.59 -2.96
CA SER A 86 15.64 0.48 -3.74
C SER A 86 16.70 0.94 -4.76
N ARG A 87 16.54 2.14 -5.32
CA ARG A 87 17.51 2.74 -6.25
C ARG A 87 18.78 3.18 -5.52
N LEU A 88 18.64 3.89 -4.40
CA LEU A 88 19.76 4.38 -3.60
C LEU A 88 20.60 3.24 -3.00
N ALA A 89 19.94 2.18 -2.54
CA ALA A 89 20.59 0.98 -2.02
C ALA A 89 21.19 0.08 -3.12
N GLY A 90 20.89 0.33 -4.39
CA GLY A 90 21.34 -0.52 -5.51
C GLY A 90 20.66 -1.90 -5.54
N THR A 91 19.54 -2.08 -4.85
CA THR A 91 18.81 -3.35 -4.72
C THR A 91 17.62 -3.47 -5.66
N TYR A 92 17.36 -2.45 -6.48
CA TYR A 92 16.30 -2.47 -7.47
C TYR A 92 16.47 -3.65 -8.46
N GLN A 93 15.43 -4.46 -8.60
CA GLN A 93 15.41 -5.61 -9.49
C GLN A 93 14.08 -5.71 -10.22
N LYS A 94 14.11 -5.70 -11.55
CA LYS A 94 12.93 -5.92 -12.38
C LYS A 94 12.62 -7.43 -12.42
N ARG A 95 11.73 -7.89 -11.52
CA ARG A 95 11.32 -9.30 -11.42
C ARG A 95 9.81 -9.43 -11.52
N PHE A 96 9.35 -10.22 -12.51
CA PHE A 96 7.93 -10.56 -12.67
C PHE A 96 7.53 -11.80 -11.87
N THR A 97 8.49 -12.66 -11.57
CA THR A 97 8.31 -13.87 -10.77
C THR A 97 9.44 -13.90 -9.73
N PRO A 98 9.14 -13.87 -8.42
CA PRO A 98 10.17 -14.01 -7.39
C PRO A 98 10.82 -15.40 -7.46
N SER A 99 12.12 -15.49 -7.17
CA SER A 99 12.86 -16.76 -7.22
C SER A 99 12.27 -17.84 -6.32
N MET A 100 11.73 -17.46 -5.16
CA MET A 100 11.01 -18.36 -4.24
C MET A 100 9.77 -18.97 -4.89
N TRP A 101 9.01 -18.17 -5.66
CA TRP A 101 7.85 -18.65 -6.39
C TRP A 101 8.26 -19.59 -7.53
N GLU A 102 9.25 -19.19 -8.31
CA GLU A 102 9.72 -19.95 -9.45
C GLU A 102 10.22 -21.34 -9.05
N LYS A 103 10.98 -21.43 -7.94
CA LYS A 103 11.44 -22.71 -7.37
C LYS A 103 10.30 -23.66 -6.99
N ARG A 104 9.13 -23.14 -6.59
CA ARG A 104 8.02 -23.95 -6.06
C ARG A 104 6.90 -24.21 -7.06
N PHE A 105 6.56 -23.22 -7.87
CA PHE A 105 5.40 -23.21 -8.76
C PHE A 105 5.76 -23.00 -10.24
N GLY A 106 7.06 -22.86 -10.54
CA GLY A 106 7.58 -22.67 -11.89
C GLY A 106 7.58 -21.21 -12.37
N PRO A 107 8.13 -20.94 -13.56
CA PRO A 107 8.37 -19.60 -14.08
C PRO A 107 7.12 -18.89 -14.63
N SER A 108 5.96 -19.55 -14.62
CA SER A 108 4.73 -19.02 -15.23
C SER A 108 4.29 -17.71 -14.58
N LYS A 109 4.40 -16.62 -15.34
CA LYS A 109 3.94 -15.29 -14.93
C LYS A 109 2.45 -15.34 -14.63
N MET A 110 1.63 -15.87 -15.53
CA MET A 110 0.17 -15.90 -15.36
C MET A 110 -0.23 -16.53 -14.02
N LYS A 111 0.34 -17.69 -13.68
CA LYS A 111 0.08 -18.34 -12.37
C LYS A 111 0.44 -17.44 -11.19
N ARG A 112 1.59 -16.75 -11.25
CA ARG A 112 2.03 -15.82 -10.18
C ARG A 112 1.09 -14.62 -10.04
N TRP A 113 0.68 -14.02 -11.16
CA TRP A 113 -0.18 -12.83 -11.18
C TRP A 113 -1.60 -13.16 -10.73
N SER A 114 -2.17 -14.28 -11.19
CA SER A 114 -3.48 -14.77 -10.72
C SER A 114 -3.47 -15.02 -9.21
N ALA A 115 -2.43 -15.67 -8.69
CA ALA A 115 -2.30 -15.88 -7.24
C ALA A 115 -2.10 -14.56 -6.47
N ALA A 116 -1.34 -13.60 -7.02
CA ALA A 116 -1.18 -12.27 -6.43
C ALA A 116 -2.52 -11.55 -6.32
N PHE A 117 -3.30 -11.59 -7.39
CA PHE A 117 -4.60 -10.95 -7.50
C PHE A 117 -5.60 -11.56 -6.51
N LEU A 118 -5.75 -12.88 -6.51
CA LEU A 118 -6.62 -13.59 -5.57
C LEU A 118 -6.19 -13.37 -4.12
N GLY A 119 -4.88 -13.39 -3.84
CA GLY A 119 -4.35 -13.03 -2.52
C GLY A 119 -4.68 -11.59 -2.14
N GLY A 120 -4.60 -10.64 -3.08
CA GLY A 120 -5.00 -9.25 -2.89
C GLY A 120 -6.48 -9.09 -2.56
N VAL A 121 -7.36 -9.83 -3.23
CA VAL A 121 -8.81 -9.87 -2.92
C VAL A 121 -9.04 -10.34 -1.49
N LEU A 122 -8.38 -11.43 -1.07
CA LEU A 122 -8.49 -11.96 0.29
C LEU A 122 -7.95 -10.97 1.34
N VAL A 123 -6.80 -10.33 1.06
CA VAL A 123 -6.21 -9.32 1.95
C VAL A 123 -7.14 -8.12 2.09
N MET A 124 -7.67 -7.59 0.98
CA MET A 124 -8.60 -6.46 1.02
C MET A 124 -9.89 -6.81 1.76
N PHE A 125 -10.47 -7.98 1.50
CA PHE A 125 -11.65 -8.45 2.23
C PHE A 125 -11.38 -8.54 3.74
N GLY A 126 -10.27 -9.20 4.13
CA GLY A 126 -9.89 -9.33 5.54
C GLY A 126 -9.59 -8.00 6.22
N ALA A 127 -8.90 -7.08 5.53
CA ALA A 127 -8.61 -5.75 6.02
C ALA A 127 -9.91 -4.98 6.32
N ARG A 128 -10.87 -4.98 5.38
CA ARG A 128 -12.18 -4.35 5.58
C ARG A 128 -13.00 -5.00 6.69
N LEU A 129 -12.96 -6.33 6.81
CA LEU A 129 -13.65 -7.03 7.89
C LEU A 129 -13.09 -6.67 9.28
N ALA A 130 -11.78 -6.40 9.36
CA ALA A 130 -11.08 -6.01 10.57
C ALA A 130 -11.06 -4.49 10.84
N ASP A 131 -11.70 -3.69 9.98
CA ASP A 131 -11.65 -2.21 9.99
C ASP A 131 -10.22 -1.64 9.92
N GLY A 132 -9.33 -2.38 9.23
CA GLY A 132 -7.90 -2.06 9.04
C GLY A 132 -7.47 -2.05 7.59
#